data_AF-X1PLZ5-F1
#
_entry.id   AF-X1PLZ5-F1
#
_cell.length_a   1.000
_cell.length_b   1.000
_cell.length_c   1.000
_cell.angle_alpha   90.00
_cell.angle_beta   90.00
_cell.angle_gamma   90.00
#
_symmetry.space_group_name_H-M   'P 1'
#
loop_
_entity.id
_entity.type
_entity.pdbx_description
1 polymer ?
#
loop_
_entity_poly.entity_id
_entity_poly.type
_entity_poly.pdbx_seq_one_letter_code
_entity_poly.pdbx_strand_id
1 'polypeptide(L)'
;REVGSDTFSFAESLKRCLRQDPDVILIGEMRDLETIATAITAAETGHLVLATLHTPDAPGAVDRIIDVFPSHQQSQTRTQLANTLQAIIAQFLLPQKSDAGRVPAVELLIANSAVRNLIRSGKSHELYTAMETGTQSGMRTMDQALKDLVNRNMVSYETAVARVRNRAIFEKSLMYQS
;
A
#
# COMPACT_ATOMS: atom_id res chain seq x y z
N ARG A 1 -4.83 -7.26 -21.45
CA ARG A 1 -6.05 -6.78 -22.13
C ARG A 1 -6.28 -5.34 -21.73
N GLU A 2 -6.52 -4.48 -22.70
CA GLU A 2 -6.79 -3.05 -22.47
C GLU A 2 -8.30 -2.79 -22.44
N VAL A 3 -8.75 -1.91 -21.54
CA VAL A 3 -10.18 -1.57 -21.39
C VAL A 3 -10.57 -0.59 -22.48
N GLY A 4 -11.60 -0.94 -23.26
CA GLY A 4 -12.06 -0.17 -24.42
C GLY A 4 -11.62 -0.76 -25.77
N SER A 5 -10.54 -1.55 -25.82
CA SER A 5 -10.09 -2.28 -27.02
C SER A 5 -10.36 -3.78 -26.94
N ASP A 6 -9.99 -4.44 -25.84
CA ASP A 6 -10.09 -5.90 -25.67
C ASP A 6 -11.28 -6.36 -24.80
N THR A 7 -11.93 -5.43 -24.09
CA THR A 7 -12.96 -5.72 -23.09
C THR A 7 -13.83 -4.51 -22.75
N PHE A 8 -15.10 -4.75 -22.44
CA PHE A 8 -16.12 -3.72 -22.14
C PHE A 8 -16.06 -3.19 -20.70
N SER A 9 -15.45 -3.92 -19.75
CA SER A 9 -15.22 -3.45 -18.37
C SER A 9 -14.09 -4.23 -17.67
N PHE A 10 -13.52 -3.68 -16.59
CA PHE A 10 -12.48 -4.36 -15.80
C PHE A 10 -12.99 -5.66 -15.17
N ALA A 11 -14.18 -5.64 -14.59
CA ALA A 11 -14.75 -6.78 -13.90
C ALA A 11 -15.04 -7.97 -14.84
N GLU A 12 -15.58 -7.70 -16.04
CA GLU A 12 -15.81 -8.75 -17.04
C GLU A 12 -14.50 -9.33 -17.56
N SER A 13 -13.48 -8.48 -17.74
CA SER A 13 -12.14 -8.95 -18.11
C SER A 13 -11.54 -9.86 -17.05
N LEU A 14 -11.67 -9.49 -15.76
CA LEU A 14 -11.16 -10.31 -14.67
C LEU A 14 -11.88 -11.66 -14.56
N LYS A 15 -13.21 -11.68 -14.66
CA LYS A 15 -14.00 -12.92 -14.64
C LYS A 15 -13.57 -13.88 -15.75
N ARG A 16 -13.25 -13.34 -16.93
CA ARG A 16 -12.72 -14.13 -18.06
C ARG A 16 -11.28 -14.58 -17.83
N CYS A 17 -10.40 -13.72 -17.28
CA CYS A 17 -9.03 -14.10 -16.94
C CYS A 17 -8.99 -15.27 -15.96
N LEU A 18 -9.87 -15.30 -14.95
CA LEU A 18 -9.94 -16.41 -13.98
C LEU A 18 -10.26 -17.77 -14.62
N ARG A 19 -10.82 -17.80 -15.84
CA ARG A 19 -11.05 -19.05 -16.60
C ARG A 19 -9.89 -19.45 -17.51
N GLN A 20 -8.84 -18.63 -17.57
CA GLN A 20 -7.63 -18.90 -18.36
C GLN A 20 -6.51 -19.54 -17.54
N ASP A 21 -6.81 -20.00 -16.32
CA ASP A 21 -5.85 -20.62 -15.40
C ASP A 21 -4.59 -19.78 -15.15
N PRO A 22 -4.71 -18.48 -14.80
CA PRO A 22 -3.53 -17.64 -14.58
C PRO A 22 -2.90 -17.92 -13.22
N ASP A 23 -1.57 -17.86 -13.12
CA ASP A 23 -0.90 -17.85 -11.80
C ASP A 23 -0.87 -16.43 -11.18
N VAL A 24 -0.75 -15.40 -12.03
CA VAL A 24 -0.57 -14.00 -11.64
C VAL A 24 -1.55 -13.11 -12.40
N ILE A 25 -2.22 -12.21 -11.68
CA ILE A 25 -3.21 -11.29 -12.21
C ILE A 25 -2.77 -9.86 -11.87
N LEU A 26 -2.58 -9.02 -12.90
CA LEU A 26 -2.39 -7.58 -12.73
C LEU A 26 -3.70 -6.85 -12.98
N ILE A 27 -4.17 -6.14 -11.95
CA ILE A 27 -5.31 -5.25 -12.00
C ILE A 27 -4.75 -3.82 -12.04
N GLY A 28 -5.06 -3.08 -13.10
CA GLY A 28 -4.55 -1.73 -13.29
C GLY A 28 -4.82 -0.83 -12.07
N GLU A 29 -6.08 -0.53 -11.81
CA GLU A 29 -6.49 0.31 -10.68
C GLU A 29 -7.78 -0.22 -10.05
N MET A 30 -7.84 -0.25 -8.72
CA MET A 30 -9.00 -0.67 -7.95
C MET A 30 -9.87 0.53 -7.57
N ARG A 31 -10.76 0.93 -8.48
CA ARG A 31 -11.62 2.12 -8.31
C ARG A 31 -12.95 1.84 -7.63
N ASP A 32 -13.59 0.75 -8.02
CA ASP A 32 -14.95 0.41 -7.64
C ASP A 32 -15.03 -0.88 -6.80
N LEU A 33 -16.18 -1.06 -6.16
CA LEU A 33 -16.48 -2.21 -5.31
C LEU A 33 -16.31 -3.52 -6.08
N GLU A 34 -16.79 -3.60 -7.32
CA GLU A 34 -16.76 -4.84 -8.11
C GLU A 34 -15.31 -5.29 -8.40
N THR A 35 -14.44 -4.35 -8.80
CA THR A 35 -13.03 -4.62 -9.08
C THR A 35 -12.29 -5.06 -7.82
N ILE A 36 -12.52 -4.39 -6.69
CA ILE A 36 -11.91 -4.73 -5.39
C ILE A 36 -12.38 -6.12 -4.92
N ALA A 37 -13.69 -6.39 -4.98
CA ALA A 37 -14.25 -7.68 -4.58
C ALA A 37 -13.68 -8.83 -5.44
N THR A 38 -13.53 -8.59 -6.75
CA THR A 38 -12.96 -9.58 -7.67
C THR A 38 -11.47 -9.82 -7.38
N ALA A 39 -10.70 -8.77 -7.05
CA ALA A 39 -9.31 -8.88 -6.65
C ALA A 39 -9.13 -9.74 -5.39
N ILE A 40 -9.95 -9.50 -4.37
CA ILE A 40 -9.94 -10.27 -3.12
C ILE A 40 -10.29 -11.74 -3.41
N THR A 41 -11.33 -11.99 -4.19
CA THR A 41 -11.76 -13.36 -4.56
C THR A 41 -10.67 -14.11 -5.34
N ALA A 42 -9.99 -13.44 -6.27
CA ALA A 42 -8.87 -14.02 -7.02
C ALA A 42 -7.71 -14.38 -6.08
N ALA A 43 -7.37 -13.50 -5.14
CA ALA A 43 -6.34 -13.77 -4.16
C ALA A 43 -6.72 -14.90 -3.18
N GLU A 44 -7.99 -15.01 -2.77
CA GLU A 44 -8.49 -16.11 -1.92
C GLU A 44 -8.39 -17.47 -2.60
N THR A 45 -8.52 -17.51 -3.93
CA THR A 45 -8.46 -18.73 -4.74
C THR A 45 -7.03 -19.14 -5.11
N GLY A 46 -6.01 -18.45 -4.58
CA GLY A 46 -4.60 -18.83 -4.71
C GLY A 46 -3.80 -18.06 -5.77
N HIS A 47 -4.41 -17.09 -6.45
CA HIS A 47 -3.74 -16.28 -7.46
C HIS A 47 -2.88 -15.19 -6.82
N LEU A 48 -1.71 -14.89 -7.38
CA LEU A 48 -0.99 -13.68 -7.02
C LEU A 48 -1.64 -12.49 -7.71
N VAL A 49 -2.24 -11.59 -6.93
CA VAL A 49 -2.89 -10.38 -7.44
C VAL A 49 -2.02 -9.16 -7.18
N LEU A 50 -1.67 -8.45 -8.25
CA LEU A 50 -1.02 -7.14 -8.21
C LEU A 50 -2.07 -6.09 -8.56
N ALA A 51 -2.20 -5.05 -7.74
CA ALA A 51 -3.19 -4.01 -7.95
C ALA A 51 -2.68 -2.64 -7.48
N THR A 52 -3.22 -1.56 -8.03
CA THR A 52 -2.89 -0.18 -7.59
C THR A 52 -4.11 0.54 -7.02
N LEU A 53 -3.86 1.43 -6.06
CA LEU A 53 -4.81 2.41 -5.52
C LEU A 53 -4.14 3.77 -5.39
N HIS A 54 -4.94 4.83 -5.35
CA HIS A 54 -4.50 6.18 -5.05
C HIS A 54 -4.68 6.49 -3.56
N THR A 55 -3.82 5.95 -2.71
CA THR A 55 -3.79 6.26 -1.28
C THR A 55 -2.41 6.78 -0.87
N PRO A 56 -2.34 7.70 0.11
CA PRO A 56 -1.08 8.34 0.48
C PRO A 56 -0.13 7.41 1.25
N ASP A 57 -0.68 6.40 1.93
CA ASP A 57 0.05 5.48 2.81
C ASP A 57 -0.61 4.09 2.84
N ALA A 58 0.07 3.13 3.48
CA ALA A 58 -0.39 1.75 3.60
C ALA A 58 -1.62 1.57 4.52
N PRO A 59 -1.72 2.24 5.69
CA PRO A 59 -2.94 2.19 6.50
C PRO A 59 -4.17 2.72 5.75
N GLY A 60 -4.03 3.84 5.03
CA GLY A 60 -5.10 4.42 4.22
C GLY A 60 -5.49 3.53 3.03
N ALA A 61 -4.56 2.75 2.48
CA ALA A 61 -4.87 1.73 1.48
C ALA A 61 -5.81 0.64 2.04
N VAL A 62 -5.53 0.16 3.26
CA VAL A 62 -6.40 -0.81 3.95
C VAL A 62 -7.79 -0.23 4.15
N ASP A 63 -7.89 0.98 4.71
CA ASP A 63 -9.17 1.63 4.97
C ASP A 63 -9.95 1.86 3.67
N ARG A 64 -9.29 2.35 2.61
CA ARG A 64 -9.92 2.57 1.30
C ARG A 64 -10.51 1.29 0.70
N ILE A 65 -9.81 0.16 0.82
CA ILE A 65 -10.29 -1.15 0.33
C ILE A 65 -11.55 -1.58 1.09
N ILE A 66 -11.63 -1.30 2.39
CA ILE A 66 -12.76 -1.70 3.23
C ILE A 66 -13.96 -0.76 3.03
N ASP A 67 -13.70 0.55 2.96
CA ASP A 67 -14.74 1.59 2.97
C ASP A 67 -15.58 1.67 1.70
N VAL A 68 -15.12 1.06 0.58
CA VAL A 68 -15.98 0.91 -0.61
C VAL A 68 -17.14 -0.05 -0.38
N PHE A 69 -17.05 -0.95 0.60
CA PHE A 69 -18.09 -1.94 0.89
C PHE A 69 -19.16 -1.36 1.81
N PRO A 70 -20.44 -1.74 1.62
CA PRO A 70 -21.50 -1.44 2.56
C PRO A 70 -21.17 -1.90 3.98
N SER A 71 -21.60 -1.18 5.01
CA SER A 71 -21.21 -1.42 6.41
C SER A 71 -21.44 -2.86 6.90
N HIS A 72 -22.47 -3.54 6.40
CA HIS A 72 -22.77 -4.94 6.74
C HIS A 72 -21.76 -5.95 6.17
N GLN A 73 -21.02 -5.59 5.12
CA GLN A 73 -20.00 -6.45 4.48
C GLN A 73 -18.57 -6.13 4.96
N GLN A 74 -18.32 -4.93 5.50
CA GLN A 74 -16.98 -4.50 5.88
C GLN A 74 -16.26 -5.45 6.84
N SER A 75 -16.99 -6.08 7.77
CA SER A 75 -16.38 -7.05 8.71
C SER A 75 -15.88 -8.31 7.98
N GLN A 76 -16.65 -8.80 7.01
CA GLN A 76 -16.25 -9.91 6.15
C GLN A 76 -15.05 -9.49 5.30
N THR A 77 -15.13 -8.35 4.61
CA THR A 77 -14.03 -7.82 3.78
C THR A 77 -12.73 -7.68 4.56
N ARG A 78 -12.78 -7.17 5.81
CA ARG A 78 -11.59 -7.10 6.70
C ARG A 78 -10.96 -8.47 6.91
N THR A 79 -11.78 -9.48 7.15
CA THR A 79 -11.29 -10.85 7.37
C THR A 79 -10.66 -11.41 6.10
N GLN A 80 -11.30 -11.24 4.95
CA GLN A 80 -10.78 -11.71 3.66
C GLN A 80 -9.47 -11.00 3.30
N LEU A 81 -9.43 -9.68 3.40
CA LEU A 81 -8.23 -8.88 3.15
C LEU A 81 -7.09 -9.28 4.10
N ALA A 82 -7.37 -9.47 5.38
CA ALA A 82 -6.36 -9.92 6.33
C ALA A 82 -5.83 -11.33 6.04
N ASN A 83 -6.56 -12.18 5.33
CA ASN A 83 -6.10 -13.51 4.95
C ASN A 83 -5.30 -13.48 3.64
N THR A 84 -5.67 -12.61 2.70
CA THR A 84 -5.08 -12.60 1.35
C THR A 84 -3.95 -11.59 1.16
N LEU A 85 -3.98 -10.46 1.86
CA LEU A 85 -2.98 -9.39 1.71
C LEU A 85 -1.58 -9.93 1.97
N GLN A 86 -0.62 -9.58 1.11
CA GLN A 86 0.79 -9.93 1.28
C GLN A 86 1.61 -8.72 1.70
N ALA A 87 1.50 -7.63 0.93
CA ALA A 87 2.19 -6.37 1.21
C ALA A 87 1.43 -5.19 0.61
N ILE A 88 1.70 -4.00 1.12
CA ILE A 88 1.31 -2.72 0.51
C ILE A 88 2.56 -1.88 0.34
N ILE A 89 2.74 -1.33 -0.87
CA ILE A 89 3.86 -0.47 -1.22
C ILE A 89 3.29 0.91 -1.57
N ALA A 90 3.53 1.89 -0.71
CA ALA A 90 3.17 3.28 -0.97
C ALA A 90 4.41 4.06 -1.42
N GLN A 91 4.29 4.83 -2.50
CA GLN A 91 5.44 5.47 -3.15
C GLN A 91 5.19 6.95 -3.40
N PHE A 92 6.22 7.77 -3.15
CA PHE A 92 6.28 9.15 -3.59
C PHE A 92 7.56 9.40 -4.38
N LEU A 93 7.43 10.04 -5.54
CA LEU A 93 8.57 10.51 -6.32
C LEU A 93 8.92 11.93 -5.87
N LEU A 94 10.13 12.09 -5.34
CA LEU A 94 10.65 13.36 -4.83
C LEU A 94 11.72 13.90 -5.77
N PRO A 95 11.82 15.23 -5.95
CA PRO A 95 12.94 15.81 -6.67
C PRO A 95 14.27 15.46 -5.97
N GLN A 96 15.27 15.06 -6.75
CA GLN A 96 16.61 14.86 -6.21
C GLN A 96 17.26 16.21 -5.91
N LYS A 97 18.07 16.26 -4.85
CA LYS A 97 18.86 17.45 -4.49
C LYS A 97 19.86 17.87 -5.58
N SER A 98 20.29 16.91 -6.40
CA SER A 98 21.22 17.13 -7.53
C SER A 98 20.55 17.67 -8.79
N ASP A 99 19.22 17.86 -8.80
CA ASP A 99 18.41 18.16 -9.98
C ASP A 99 18.50 17.11 -11.12
N ALA A 100 19.12 15.96 -10.88
CA ALA A 100 19.30 14.87 -11.86
C ALA A 100 18.02 14.05 -12.13
N GLY A 101 16.86 14.50 -11.63
CA GLY A 101 15.57 13.85 -11.79
C GLY A 101 14.86 13.62 -10.46
N ARG A 102 14.22 12.45 -10.31
CA ARG A 102 13.44 12.08 -9.13
C ARG A 102 13.98 10.82 -8.46
N VAL A 103 13.67 10.65 -7.18
CA VAL A 103 13.98 9.46 -6.40
C VAL A 103 12.72 9.00 -5.65
N PRO A 104 12.41 7.69 -5.62
CA PRO A 104 11.27 7.19 -4.86
C PRO A 104 11.58 7.14 -3.37
N ALA A 105 10.70 7.74 -2.56
CA ALA A 105 10.50 7.36 -1.17
C ALA A 105 9.44 6.26 -1.11
N VAL A 106 9.75 5.16 -0.44
CA VAL A 106 8.94 3.94 -0.43
C VAL A 106 8.61 3.52 1.00
N GLU A 107 7.32 3.47 1.30
CA GLU A 107 6.76 2.84 2.48
C GLU A 107 6.34 1.40 2.13
N LEU A 108 6.62 0.48 3.04
CA LEU A 108 6.36 -0.95 2.87
C LEU A 108 5.72 -1.53 4.13
N LEU A 109 4.46 -1.94 4.00
CA LEU A 109 3.74 -2.75 4.97
C LEU A 109 3.81 -4.22 4.52
N ILE A 110 4.17 -5.12 5.41
CA ILE A 110 4.13 -6.58 5.17
C ILE A 110 3.07 -7.19 6.09
N ALA A 111 2.17 -7.99 5.52
CA ALA A 111 1.06 -8.60 6.24
C ALA A 111 1.51 -9.80 7.09
N ASN A 112 2.24 -9.52 8.18
CA ASN A 112 2.58 -10.52 9.20
C ASN A 112 1.37 -10.79 10.14
N SER A 113 1.50 -11.73 11.07
CA SER A 113 0.41 -12.10 11.98
C SER A 113 -0.15 -10.92 12.79
N ALA A 114 0.69 -9.96 13.20
CA ALA A 114 0.26 -8.79 13.94
C ALA A 114 -0.55 -7.83 13.06
N VAL A 115 -0.06 -7.51 11.86
CA VAL A 115 -0.76 -6.68 10.87
C VAL A 115 -2.11 -7.31 10.51
N ARG A 116 -2.15 -8.62 10.25
CA ARG A 116 -3.41 -9.33 9.94
C ARG A 116 -4.42 -9.25 11.10
N ASN A 117 -3.94 -9.34 12.35
CA ASN A 117 -4.80 -9.17 13.52
C ASN A 117 -5.38 -7.75 13.62
N LEU A 118 -4.55 -6.73 13.35
CA LEU A 118 -4.98 -5.33 13.36
C LEU A 118 -6.04 -5.06 12.28
N ILE A 119 -5.84 -5.58 11.06
CA ILE A 119 -6.82 -5.47 9.97
C ILE A 119 -8.13 -6.16 10.36
N ARG A 120 -8.09 -7.41 10.87
CA ARG A 120 -9.31 -8.14 11.32
C ARG A 120 -10.08 -7.38 12.39
N SER A 121 -9.37 -6.74 13.30
CA SER A 121 -9.94 -6.03 14.44
C SER A 121 -10.38 -4.59 14.11
N GLY A 122 -10.23 -4.13 12.86
CA GLY A 122 -10.57 -2.77 12.46
C GLY A 122 -9.67 -1.70 13.08
N LYS A 123 -8.44 -2.05 13.43
CA LYS A 123 -7.46 -1.18 14.10
C LYS A 123 -6.42 -0.66 13.12
N SER A 124 -6.85 -0.22 11.92
CA SER A 124 -5.94 0.24 10.86
C SER A 124 -5.03 1.40 11.30
N HIS A 125 -5.51 2.26 12.20
CA HIS A 125 -4.71 3.36 12.76
C HIS A 125 -3.47 2.89 13.54
N GLU A 126 -3.48 1.67 14.09
CA GLU A 126 -2.32 1.07 14.79
C GLU A 126 -1.28 0.47 13.81
N LEU A 127 -1.61 0.34 12.51
CA LEU A 127 -0.71 -0.24 11.51
C LEU A 127 0.58 0.57 11.33
N TYR A 128 0.51 1.90 11.50
CA TYR A 128 1.69 2.74 11.42
C TYR A 128 2.73 2.37 12.49
N THR A 129 2.31 2.25 13.75
CA THR A 129 3.18 1.82 14.85
C THR A 129 3.70 0.40 14.64
N ALA A 130 2.87 -0.49 14.07
CA ALA A 130 3.30 -1.84 13.71
C ALA A 130 4.41 -1.83 12.64
N MET A 131 4.37 -0.92 11.67
CA MET A 131 5.45 -0.73 10.69
C MET A 131 6.72 -0.17 11.33
N GLU A 132 6.60 0.84 12.20
CA GLU A 132 7.75 1.45 12.89
C GLU A 132 8.56 0.41 13.66
N THR A 133 7.88 -0.45 14.42
CA THR A 133 8.49 -1.53 15.20
C THR A 133 8.82 -2.77 14.36
N GLY A 134 8.22 -2.89 13.17
CA GLY A 134 8.34 -4.00 12.25
C GLY A 134 9.56 -3.99 11.32
N THR A 135 10.52 -3.08 11.53
CA THR A 135 11.67 -2.88 10.63
C THR A 135 12.48 -4.16 10.41
N GLN A 136 12.65 -5.02 11.43
CA GLN A 136 13.35 -6.31 11.31
C GLN A 136 12.63 -7.31 10.39
N SER A 137 11.31 -7.17 10.20
CA SER A 137 10.53 -7.96 9.25
C SER A 137 10.55 -7.38 7.84
N GLY A 138 11.35 -6.34 7.58
CA GLY A 138 11.45 -5.66 6.29
C GLY A 138 10.44 -4.53 6.09
N MET A 139 9.60 -4.22 7.10
CA MET A 139 8.70 -3.07 7.01
C MET A 139 9.46 -1.75 7.08
N ARG A 140 8.86 -0.71 6.51
CA ARG A 140 9.45 0.63 6.49
C ARG A 140 8.36 1.67 6.39
N THR A 141 8.35 2.67 7.27
CA THR A 141 7.43 3.81 7.17
C THR A 141 7.92 4.84 6.16
N MET A 142 7.02 5.69 5.66
CA MET A 142 7.40 6.82 4.81
C MET A 142 8.40 7.75 5.51
N ASP A 143 8.21 8.05 6.79
CA ASP A 143 9.13 8.89 7.58
C ASP A 143 10.55 8.30 7.63
N GLN A 144 10.68 6.97 7.82
CA GLN A 144 11.97 6.27 7.75
C GLN A 144 12.56 6.30 6.33
N ALA A 145 11.71 6.25 5.28
CA ALA A 145 12.14 6.37 3.89
C ALA A 145 12.72 7.75 3.60
N LEU A 146 12.02 8.80 3.99
CA LEU A 146 12.43 10.19 3.85
C LEU A 146 13.72 10.48 4.62
N LYS A 147 13.84 9.97 5.85
CA LYS A 147 15.03 10.17 6.69
C LYS A 147 16.29 9.63 6.03
N ASP A 148 16.22 8.40 5.52
CA ASP A 148 17.33 7.75 4.83
C ASP A 148 17.73 8.50 3.55
N LEU A 149 16.76 9.02 2.78
CA LEU A 149 17.05 9.83 1.59
C LEU A 149 17.74 11.16 1.95
N VAL A 150 17.35 11.80 3.05
CA VAL A 150 18.03 13.00 3.56
C VAL A 150 19.44 12.67 4.03
N ASN A 151 19.62 11.61 4.81
CA ASN A 151 20.92 11.17 5.32
C ASN A 151 21.89 10.79 4.19
N ARG A 152 21.40 10.23 3.09
CA ARG A 152 22.17 9.95 1.87
C ARG A 152 22.38 11.17 0.98
N ASN A 153 21.92 12.36 1.40
CA ASN A 153 21.99 13.61 0.66
C ASN A 153 21.30 13.54 -0.73
N MET A 154 20.32 12.63 -0.89
CA MET A 154 19.58 12.42 -2.14
C MET A 154 18.43 13.41 -2.29
N VAL A 155 17.81 13.80 -1.17
CA VAL A 155 16.66 14.71 -1.10
C VAL A 155 16.95 15.82 -0.09
N SER A 156 16.47 17.04 -0.37
CA SER A 156 16.62 18.16 0.56
C SER A 156 15.77 17.98 1.81
N TYR A 157 16.20 18.58 2.92
CA TYR A 157 15.45 18.56 4.17
C TYR A 157 14.03 19.13 3.99
N GLU A 158 13.93 20.24 3.26
CA GLU A 158 12.68 20.95 2.98
C GLU A 158 11.71 20.06 2.18
N THR A 159 12.24 19.34 1.19
CA THR A 159 11.47 18.40 0.37
C THR A 159 10.94 17.25 1.20
N ALA A 160 11.76 16.71 2.12
CA ALA A 160 11.36 15.62 2.99
C ALA A 160 10.29 16.05 4.00
N VAL A 161 10.49 17.17 4.70
CA VAL A 161 9.58 17.63 5.77
C VAL A 161 8.19 18.00 5.26
N ALA A 162 8.04 18.34 3.98
CA ALA A 162 6.74 18.56 3.36
C ALA A 162 5.85 17.29 3.30
N ARG A 163 6.42 16.10 3.60
CA ARG A 163 5.75 14.80 3.44
C ARG A 163 5.80 13.91 4.68
N VAL A 164 6.49 14.31 5.74
CA VAL A 164 6.56 13.51 6.97
C VAL A 164 5.25 13.58 7.74
N ARG A 165 4.89 12.49 8.41
CA ARG A 165 3.69 12.41 9.25
C ARG A 165 3.83 13.28 10.50
N ASN A 166 5.01 13.27 11.14
CA ASN A 166 5.28 14.09 12.31
C ASN A 166 6.62 14.81 12.19
N ARG A 167 6.54 16.11 11.88
CA ARG A 167 7.70 16.99 11.71
C ARG A 167 8.63 17.01 12.92
N ALA A 168 8.09 17.15 14.14
CA ALA A 168 8.90 17.26 15.35
C ALA A 168 9.69 15.96 15.63
N ILE A 169 9.06 14.80 15.43
CA ILE A 169 9.73 13.50 15.58
C ILE A 169 10.81 13.34 14.50
N PHE A 170 10.50 13.71 13.26
CA PHE A 170 11.45 13.62 12.16
C PHE A 170 12.69 14.47 12.38
N GLU A 171 12.50 15.76 12.74
CA GLU A 171 13.58 16.70 13.08
C GLU A 171 14.46 16.15 14.20
N LYS A 172 13.84 15.69 15.28
CA LYS A 172 14.52 15.06 16.40
C LYS A 172 15.35 13.86 15.94
N SER A 173 14.81 13.02 15.06
CA SER A 173 15.49 11.81 14.58
C SER A 173 16.74 12.10 13.76
N LEU A 174 16.83 13.24 13.08
CA LEU A 174 18.00 13.67 12.30
C LEU A 174 19.13 14.18 13.21
N MET A 175 18.80 14.84 14.33
CA MET A 175 19.79 15.42 15.25
C MET A 175 20.60 14.38 16.05
N TYR A 176 20.03 13.20 16.34
CA TYR A 176 20.70 12.18 17.16
C TYR A 176 21.61 11.21 16.38
N GLN A 177 21.94 11.52 15.12
CA GLN A 177 22.82 10.70 14.28
C GLN A 177 24.07 11.44 13.77
N SER A 178 24.28 12.69 14.20
CA SER A 178 25.51 13.48 14.03
C SER A 178 26.32 13.50 15.32
#